data_AF-A0AAX2UJ35-F1
#
_entry.id   AF-A0AAX2UJ35-F1
#
_cell.length_a   1.000
_cell.length_b   1.000
_cell.length_c   1.000
_cell.angle_alpha   90.00
_cell.angle_beta   90.00
_cell.angle_gamma   90.00
#
_symmetry.space_group_name_H-M   'P 1'
#
loop_
_entity.id
_entity.type
_entity.pdbx_description
1 polymer ?
#
loop_
_entity_poly.entity_id
_entity_poly.type
_entity_poly.pdbx_seq_one_letter_code
_entity_poly.pdbx_strand_id
1 'polypeptide(L)'
;MDSLGNSATQTIVTAFTFGTCALAFATLPFLFVLVNGLLKANSGNTQSSSIINVFVIAFGVHFISCIFFMLGIKLLDILNAIYEANYLQEKIFPIFWARGESAVMNLAGASGNSVEDKGAYLQLALVQEVTDWFILLMFWVVFFTATAYGSIQAKKDVMHFNYISMLVWVGIANVVGFFVFILWAKIASLAMFIPNGEDILMKLWEAYQNLLKA
;
A
#
# COMPACT_ATOMS: atom_id res chain seq x y z
N MET A 1 21.02 32.48 15.72
CA MET A 1 21.14 31.04 15.41
C MET A 1 19.73 30.52 15.26
N ASP A 2 19.20 30.65 14.05
CA ASP A 2 17.93 30.06 13.65
C ASP A 2 18.09 28.54 13.75
N SER A 3 17.44 27.96 14.76
CA SER A 3 17.58 26.54 15.07
C SER A 3 17.04 25.72 13.92
N LEU A 4 17.79 24.70 13.51
CA LEU A 4 17.34 23.62 12.65
C LEU A 4 15.89 23.17 12.99
N GLY A 5 14.94 23.62 12.17
CA GLY A 5 13.88 22.81 11.59
C GLY A 5 12.78 22.26 12.48
N ASN A 6 11.99 23.12 13.14
CA ASN A 6 10.74 22.70 13.80
C ASN A 6 9.58 23.67 13.50
N SER A 7 9.35 23.98 12.22
CA SER A 7 8.11 24.64 11.78
C SER A 7 7.05 23.58 11.49
N ALA A 8 5.78 23.89 11.79
CA ALA A 8 4.66 22.98 11.52
C ALA A 8 4.61 22.53 10.04
N THR A 9 4.99 23.42 9.13
CA THR A 9 5.19 23.11 7.71
C THR A 9 6.14 21.93 7.50
N GLN A 10 7.30 21.92 8.17
CA GLN A 10 8.27 20.85 8.03
C GLN A 10 7.72 19.52 8.57
N THR A 11 6.95 19.55 9.66
CA THR A 11 6.30 18.36 10.20
C THR A 11 5.32 17.75 9.19
N ILE A 12 4.49 18.59 8.54
CA ILE A 12 3.55 18.15 7.49
C ILE A 12 4.31 17.59 6.28
N VAL A 13 5.37 18.26 5.82
CA VAL A 13 6.21 17.79 4.69
C VAL A 13 6.90 16.46 5.04
N THR A 14 7.32 16.28 6.29
CA THR A 14 7.90 15.03 6.78
C THR A 14 6.86 13.91 6.75
N ALA A 15 5.62 14.18 7.16
CA ALA A 15 4.50 13.23 7.07
C ALA A 15 4.18 12.86 5.61
N PHE A 16 4.13 13.84 4.71
CA PHE A 16 4.01 13.60 3.28
C PHE A 16 5.13 12.68 2.77
N THR A 17 6.40 13.00 3.10
CA THR A 17 7.57 12.27 2.58
C THR A 17 7.57 10.82 3.07
N PHE A 18 7.50 10.61 4.38
CA PHE A 18 7.57 9.26 4.96
C PHE A 18 6.31 8.45 4.67
N GLY A 19 5.13 9.07 4.63
CA GLY A 19 3.89 8.41 4.22
C GLY A 19 3.91 7.97 2.75
N THR A 20 4.41 8.82 1.85
CA THR A 20 4.60 8.46 0.43
C THR A 20 5.59 7.31 0.28
N CYS A 21 6.72 7.35 1.00
CA CYS A 21 7.67 6.25 1.01
C CYS A 21 7.02 4.96 1.53
N ALA A 22 6.25 5.03 2.61
CA ALA A 22 5.56 3.86 3.15
C ALA A 22 4.59 3.25 2.14
N LEU A 23 3.79 4.08 1.47
CA LEU A 23 2.91 3.64 0.37
C LEU A 23 3.71 2.96 -0.75
N ALA A 24 4.82 3.58 -1.19
CA ALA A 24 5.64 3.06 -2.27
C ALA A 24 6.23 1.68 -1.93
N PHE A 25 6.83 1.53 -0.74
CA PHE A 25 7.39 0.26 -0.29
C PHE A 25 6.32 -0.82 -0.03
N ALA A 26 5.13 -0.42 0.40
CA ALA A 26 4.03 -1.33 0.64
C ALA A 26 3.30 -1.79 -0.65
N THR A 27 3.44 -1.08 -1.78
CA THR A 27 2.60 -1.32 -2.97
C THR A 27 3.40 -1.64 -4.23
N LEU A 28 4.44 -0.85 -4.56
CA LEU A 28 5.15 -0.96 -5.82
C LEU A 28 5.87 -2.30 -6.02
N PRO A 29 6.56 -2.87 -5.03
CA PRO A 29 7.23 -4.16 -5.21
C PRO A 29 6.23 -5.29 -5.52
N PHE A 30 5.08 -5.27 -4.86
CA PHE A 30 4.00 -6.24 -5.09
C PHE A 30 3.45 -6.12 -6.52
N LEU A 31 3.06 -4.91 -6.92
CA LEU A 31 2.55 -4.63 -8.27
C LEU A 31 3.55 -4.96 -9.37
N PHE A 32 4.83 -4.63 -9.16
CA PHE A 32 5.89 -4.92 -10.11
C PHE A 32 6.01 -6.41 -10.39
N VAL A 33 5.92 -7.27 -9.36
CA VAL A 33 5.98 -8.72 -9.56
C VAL A 33 4.73 -9.23 -10.28
N LEU A 34 3.53 -8.75 -9.91
CA LEU A 34 2.28 -9.14 -10.56
C LEU A 34 2.30 -8.83 -12.07
N VAL A 35 2.66 -7.60 -12.44
CA VAL A 35 2.74 -7.14 -13.84
C VAL A 35 3.79 -7.93 -14.62
N ASN A 36 5.01 -8.04 -14.09
CA ASN A 36 6.08 -8.77 -14.78
C ASN A 36 5.77 -10.24 -14.94
N GLY A 37 5.11 -10.84 -13.96
CA GLY A 37 4.66 -12.21 -14.08
C GLY A 37 3.65 -12.34 -15.23
N LEU A 38 2.68 -11.41 -15.37
CA LEU A 38 1.67 -11.47 -16.44
C LEU A 38 2.34 -11.37 -17.81
N LEU A 39 3.31 -10.47 -17.95
CA LEU A 39 4.11 -10.33 -19.18
C LEU A 39 4.88 -11.62 -19.51
N LYS A 40 5.46 -12.28 -18.50
CA LYS A 40 6.16 -13.57 -18.66
C LYS A 40 5.20 -14.72 -19.00
N ALA A 41 4.04 -14.78 -18.38
CA ALA A 41 3.06 -15.84 -18.64
C ALA A 41 2.54 -15.81 -20.08
N ASN A 42 2.54 -14.63 -20.71
CA ASN A 42 2.14 -14.39 -22.09
C ASN A 42 3.27 -14.57 -23.11
N SER A 43 4.54 -14.61 -22.69
CA SER A 43 5.66 -14.90 -23.59
C SER A 43 5.80 -16.41 -23.76
N GLY A 44 5.33 -16.93 -24.90
CA GLY A 44 5.20 -18.38 -25.20
C GLY A 44 6.48 -19.23 -25.19
N ASN A 45 7.61 -18.69 -24.72
CA ASN A 45 8.92 -19.33 -24.67
C ASN A 45 9.40 -19.67 -23.24
N THR A 46 8.57 -19.46 -22.21
CA THR A 46 8.93 -19.81 -20.83
C THR A 46 8.03 -20.89 -20.28
N GLN A 47 8.61 -21.86 -19.54
CA GLN A 47 7.84 -22.73 -18.65
C GLN A 47 6.98 -21.82 -17.76
N SER A 48 5.67 -21.87 -18.00
CA SER A 48 4.68 -21.05 -17.31
C SER A 48 4.86 -21.24 -15.81
N SER A 49 5.35 -20.22 -15.08
CA SER A 49 5.29 -20.28 -13.62
C SER A 49 3.84 -20.43 -13.20
N SER A 50 3.56 -21.41 -12.35
CA SER A 50 2.24 -21.60 -11.77
C SER A 50 1.76 -20.29 -11.13
N ILE A 51 0.46 -20.04 -11.21
CA ILE A 51 -0.18 -18.87 -10.59
C ILE A 51 0.19 -18.72 -9.10
N ILE A 52 0.30 -19.85 -8.41
CA ILE A 52 0.70 -19.91 -7.00
C ILE A 52 2.11 -19.34 -6.85
N ASN A 53 3.04 -19.69 -7.75
CA ASN A 53 4.42 -19.23 -7.68
C ASN A 53 4.52 -17.71 -7.85
N VAL A 54 3.76 -17.13 -8.79
CA VAL A 54 3.75 -15.68 -9.00
C VAL A 54 3.27 -14.95 -7.74
N PHE A 55 2.15 -15.38 -7.17
CA PHE A 55 1.61 -14.75 -5.97
C PHE A 55 2.51 -14.93 -4.75
N VAL A 56 3.16 -16.09 -4.59
CA VAL A 56 4.12 -16.33 -3.51
C VAL A 56 5.35 -15.43 -3.66
N ILE A 57 5.90 -15.28 -4.87
CA ILE A 57 7.03 -14.38 -5.11
C ILE A 57 6.61 -12.92 -4.89
N ALA A 58 5.41 -12.53 -5.35
CA ALA A 58 4.89 -11.17 -5.15
C ALA A 58 4.76 -10.86 -3.66
N PHE A 59 4.20 -11.78 -2.88
CA PHE A 59 4.12 -11.66 -1.43
C PHE A 59 5.51 -11.62 -0.78
N GLY A 60 6.45 -12.48 -1.19
CA GLY A 60 7.81 -12.50 -0.64
C GLY A 60 8.55 -11.18 -0.83
N VAL A 61 8.51 -10.63 -2.05
CA VAL A 61 9.13 -9.33 -2.38
C VAL A 61 8.47 -8.19 -1.60
N HIS A 62 7.14 -8.18 -1.53
CA HIS A 62 6.36 -7.24 -0.70
C HIS A 62 6.75 -7.30 0.78
N PHE A 63 6.78 -8.51 1.34
CA PHE A 63 7.09 -8.74 2.75
C PHE A 63 8.48 -8.23 3.09
N ILE A 64 9.48 -8.58 2.28
CA ILE A 64 10.86 -8.11 2.46
C ILE A 64 10.92 -6.59 2.40
N SER A 65 10.30 -5.97 1.38
CA SER A 65 10.28 -4.52 1.23
C SER A 65 9.67 -3.80 2.43
N CYS A 66 8.52 -4.28 2.91
CA CYS A 66 7.85 -3.78 4.10
C CYS A 66 8.73 -3.89 5.36
N ILE A 67 9.38 -5.04 5.57
CA ILE A 67 10.28 -5.26 6.71
C ILE A 67 11.46 -4.29 6.66
N PHE A 68 12.12 -4.14 5.51
CA PHE A 68 13.24 -3.20 5.39
C PHE A 68 12.81 -1.75 5.62
N PHE A 69 11.65 -1.35 5.12
CA PHE A 69 11.12 -0.01 5.38
C PHE A 69 10.86 0.20 6.87
N MET A 70 10.16 -0.74 7.53
CA MET A 70 9.89 -0.65 8.98
C MET A 70 11.18 -0.61 9.81
N LEU A 71 12.18 -1.42 9.46
CA LEU A 71 13.49 -1.39 10.11
C LEU A 71 14.19 -0.04 9.91
N GLY A 72 14.10 0.53 8.71
CA GLY A 72 14.61 1.87 8.41
C GLY A 72 13.97 2.94 9.28
N ILE A 73 12.65 2.95 9.40
CA ILE A 73 11.92 3.88 10.27
C ILE A 73 12.33 3.71 11.73
N LYS A 74 12.34 2.48 12.24
CA LYS A 74 12.73 2.21 13.63
C LYS A 74 14.18 2.62 13.91
N LEU A 75 15.09 2.40 12.95
CA LEU A 75 16.47 2.85 13.07
C LEU A 75 16.55 4.38 13.12
N LEU A 76 15.83 5.09 12.25
CA LEU A 76 15.78 6.55 12.27
C LEU A 76 15.21 7.09 13.59
N ASP A 77 14.18 6.44 14.14
CA ASP A 77 13.64 6.80 15.47
C ASP A 77 14.64 6.59 16.60
N ILE A 78 15.41 5.50 16.58
CA ILE A 78 16.48 5.25 17.56
C ILE A 78 17.59 6.28 17.42
N LEU A 79 18.00 6.60 16.19
CA LEU A 79 19.05 7.60 15.94
C LEU A 79 18.62 9.02 16.35
N ASN A 80 17.32 9.32 16.26
CA ASN A 80 16.74 10.60 16.68
C ASN A 80 16.28 10.64 18.16
N ALA A 81 16.45 9.53 18.89
CA ALA A 81 15.92 9.36 20.25
C ALA A 81 16.52 10.31 21.30
N ILE A 82 17.54 11.10 20.94
CA ILE A 82 18.13 12.13 21.81
C ILE A 82 17.11 13.26 22.08
N TYR A 83 16.17 13.51 21.16
CA TYR A 83 15.21 14.63 21.26
C TYR A 83 13.77 14.19 21.51
N GLU A 84 13.30 13.15 20.83
CA GLU A 84 11.94 12.61 20.99
C GLU A 84 11.96 11.13 20.56
N ALA A 85 11.63 10.22 21.48
CA ALA A 85 11.58 8.79 21.16
C ALA A 85 10.41 8.50 20.20
N ASN A 86 10.63 7.59 19.24
CA ASN A 86 9.61 7.16 18.27
C ASN A 86 8.94 8.30 17.47
N TYR A 87 9.65 9.41 17.23
CA TYR A 87 9.11 10.58 16.54
C TYR A 87 8.39 10.26 15.23
N LEU A 88 8.96 9.43 14.36
CA LEU A 88 8.34 9.06 13.09
C LEU A 88 7.06 8.25 13.32
N GLN A 89 7.15 7.21 14.15
CA GLN A 89 6.03 6.30 14.43
C GLN A 89 4.87 6.98 15.16
N GLU A 90 5.14 7.80 16.17
CA GLU A 90 4.13 8.33 17.09
C GLU A 90 3.65 9.74 16.73
N LYS A 91 4.38 10.48 15.88
CA LYS A 91 4.03 11.86 15.49
C LYS A 91 3.82 12.03 14.00
N ILE A 92 4.76 11.53 13.18
CA ILE A 92 4.72 11.75 11.73
C ILE A 92 3.67 10.88 11.03
N PHE A 93 3.64 9.57 11.29
CA PHE A 93 2.66 8.68 10.64
C PHE A 93 1.20 8.99 11.01
N PRO A 94 0.85 9.37 12.26
CA PRO A 94 -0.50 9.81 12.58
C PRO A 94 -0.95 11.04 11.78
N ILE A 95 -0.06 11.99 11.49
CA ILE A 95 -0.37 13.14 10.62
C ILE A 95 -0.67 12.67 9.20
N PHE A 96 0.07 11.68 8.69
CA PHE A 96 -0.21 11.10 7.36
C PHE A 96 -1.58 10.42 7.29
N TRP A 97 -2.07 9.84 8.38
CA TRP A 97 -3.38 9.19 8.42
C TRP A 97 -4.53 10.11 8.82
N ALA A 98 -4.25 11.32 9.31
CA ALA A 98 -5.28 12.29 9.66
C ALA A 98 -6.07 12.76 8.43
N ARG A 99 -7.39 12.90 8.57
CA ARG A 99 -8.28 13.36 7.49
C ARG A 99 -8.80 14.76 7.80
N GLY A 100 -8.70 15.64 6.81
CA GLY A 100 -9.12 17.04 6.88
C GLY A 100 -8.02 18.00 7.37
N GLU A 101 -8.06 19.22 6.85
CA GLU A 101 -7.06 20.28 7.11
C GLU A 101 -6.91 20.54 8.62
N SER A 102 -8.02 20.73 9.34
CA SER A 102 -8.00 21.05 10.76
C SER A 102 -7.29 19.97 11.61
N ALA A 103 -7.51 18.68 11.30
CA ALA A 103 -6.87 17.59 12.02
C ALA A 103 -5.36 17.57 11.78
N VAL A 104 -4.94 17.72 10.52
CA VAL A 104 -3.52 17.78 10.13
C VAL A 104 -2.83 18.97 10.79
N MET A 105 -3.43 20.16 10.69
CA MET A 105 -2.86 21.39 11.25
C MET A 105 -2.72 21.30 12.77
N ASN A 106 -3.73 20.75 13.46
CA ASN A 106 -3.69 20.57 14.91
C ASN A 106 -2.57 19.60 15.32
N LEU A 107 -2.48 18.44 14.66
CA LEU A 107 -1.42 17.45 14.94
C LEU A 107 -0.02 17.96 14.61
N ALA A 108 0.12 18.82 13.60
CA ALA A 108 1.38 19.46 13.24
C ALA A 108 1.75 20.68 14.11
N GLY A 109 0.83 21.15 14.97
CA GLY A 109 1.01 22.39 15.74
C GLY A 109 0.97 23.66 14.89
N ALA A 110 0.34 23.61 13.71
CA ALA A 110 0.17 24.76 12.82
C ALA A 110 -0.97 25.67 13.30
N SER A 111 -0.80 27.00 13.13
CA SER A 111 -1.88 27.97 13.37
C SER A 111 -2.96 27.97 12.28
N GLY A 112 -2.73 27.27 11.15
CA GLY A 112 -3.66 27.14 10.02
C GLY A 112 -3.78 28.39 9.13
N ASN A 113 -3.09 29.48 9.47
CA ASN A 113 -3.19 30.76 8.75
C ASN A 113 -2.00 31.06 7.82
N SER A 114 -0.94 30.25 7.85
CA SER A 114 0.22 30.39 6.96
C SER A 114 -0.07 29.79 5.57
N VAL A 115 0.34 30.51 4.51
CA VAL A 115 0.28 30.00 3.13
C VAL A 115 1.17 28.76 2.96
N GLU A 116 2.30 28.71 3.67
CA GLU A 116 3.26 27.60 3.60
C GLU A 116 2.66 26.32 4.20
N ASP A 117 2.02 26.43 5.36
CA ASP A 117 1.33 25.31 6.02
C ASP A 117 0.24 24.74 5.11
N LYS A 118 -0.56 25.62 4.47
CA LYS A 118 -1.61 25.21 3.53
C LYS A 118 -1.04 24.53 2.29
N GLY A 119 0.07 25.03 1.77
CA GLY A 119 0.78 24.40 0.65
C GLY A 119 1.29 22.99 0.99
N ALA A 120 1.87 22.82 2.18
CA ALA A 120 2.31 21.52 2.68
C ALA A 120 1.12 20.57 2.92
N TYR A 121 0.02 21.08 3.47
CA TYR A 121 -1.21 20.29 3.63
C TYR A 121 -1.76 19.83 2.29
N LEU A 122 -1.78 20.67 1.25
CA LEU A 122 -2.26 20.28 -0.07
C LEU A 122 -1.44 19.11 -0.64
N GLN A 123 -0.10 19.14 -0.51
CA GLN A 123 0.75 18.04 -0.95
C GLN A 123 0.44 16.74 -0.20
N LEU A 124 0.28 16.84 1.13
CA LEU A 124 -0.10 15.70 1.95
C LEU A 124 -1.47 15.15 1.54
N ALA A 125 -2.48 16.01 1.41
CA ALA A 125 -3.84 15.64 1.06
C ALA A 125 -3.91 14.92 -0.29
N LEU A 126 -3.12 15.35 -1.28
CA LEU A 126 -3.02 14.65 -2.57
C LEU A 126 -2.52 13.21 -2.41
N VAL A 127 -1.50 12.97 -1.59
CA VAL A 127 -0.99 11.61 -1.37
C VAL A 127 -1.93 10.78 -0.51
N GLN A 128 -2.60 11.39 0.47
CA GLN A 128 -3.64 10.73 1.26
C GLN A 128 -4.77 10.23 0.35
N GLU A 129 -5.22 11.06 -0.59
CA GLU A 129 -6.23 10.69 -1.57
C GLU A 129 -5.72 9.56 -2.48
N VAL A 130 -4.50 9.67 -3.02
CA VAL A 130 -3.88 8.60 -3.82
C VAL A 130 -3.78 7.30 -3.03
N THR A 131 -3.49 7.36 -1.74
CA THR A 131 -3.42 6.19 -0.84
C THR A 131 -4.79 5.52 -0.71
N ASP A 132 -5.85 6.31 -0.52
CA ASP A 132 -7.22 5.80 -0.41
C ASP A 132 -7.66 5.12 -1.72
N TRP A 133 -7.34 5.71 -2.88
CA TRP A 133 -7.57 5.07 -4.18
C TRP A 133 -6.75 3.79 -4.39
N PHE A 134 -5.49 3.77 -3.96
CA PHE A 134 -4.67 2.56 -4.03
C PHE A 134 -5.27 1.44 -3.19
N ILE A 135 -5.71 1.73 -1.97
CA ILE A 135 -6.36 0.75 -1.09
C ILE A 135 -7.61 0.18 -1.77
N LEU A 136 -8.46 1.05 -2.32
CA LEU A 136 -9.70 0.66 -2.98
C LEU A 136 -9.47 -0.20 -4.24
N LEU A 137 -8.51 0.21 -5.08
CA LEU A 137 -8.23 -0.45 -6.35
C LEU A 137 -7.38 -1.72 -6.22
N MET A 138 -6.59 -1.86 -5.16
CA MET A 138 -5.67 -3.01 -5.02
C MET A 138 -6.40 -4.35 -5.03
N PHE A 139 -7.58 -4.43 -4.39
CA PHE A 139 -8.42 -5.62 -4.43
C PHE A 139 -8.74 -6.02 -5.87
N TRP A 140 -9.16 -5.06 -6.69
CA TRP A 140 -9.49 -5.27 -8.10
C TRP A 140 -8.27 -5.63 -8.93
N VAL A 141 -7.11 -5.00 -8.67
CA VAL A 141 -5.86 -5.34 -9.34
C VAL A 141 -5.49 -6.81 -9.11
N VAL A 142 -5.60 -7.29 -7.86
CA VAL A 142 -5.33 -8.69 -7.52
C VAL A 142 -6.35 -9.62 -8.18
N PHE A 143 -7.63 -9.28 -8.14
CA PHE A 143 -8.71 -10.06 -8.77
C PHE A 143 -8.52 -10.20 -10.29
N PHE A 144 -8.26 -9.10 -11.01
CA PHE A 144 -8.05 -9.15 -12.45
C PHE A 144 -6.75 -9.86 -12.82
N THR A 145 -5.70 -9.68 -12.02
CA THR A 145 -4.45 -10.42 -12.20
C THR A 145 -4.69 -11.93 -12.06
N ALA A 146 -5.35 -12.36 -10.98
CA ALA A 146 -5.68 -13.76 -10.76
C ALA A 146 -6.53 -14.33 -11.91
N THR A 147 -7.53 -13.58 -12.37
CA THR A 147 -8.39 -13.96 -13.49
C THR A 147 -7.61 -14.13 -14.79
N ALA A 148 -6.70 -13.21 -15.09
CA ALA A 148 -5.84 -13.28 -16.26
C ALA A 148 -4.95 -14.54 -16.22
N TYR A 149 -4.33 -14.83 -15.07
CA TYR A 149 -3.53 -16.05 -14.91
C TYR A 149 -4.34 -17.33 -14.99
N GLY A 150 -5.49 -17.40 -14.32
CA GLY A 150 -6.37 -18.57 -14.37
C GLY A 150 -6.80 -18.87 -15.81
N SER A 151 -7.08 -17.83 -16.60
CA SER A 151 -7.41 -17.94 -18.01
C SER A 151 -6.24 -18.43 -18.86
N ILE A 152 -5.01 -17.95 -18.60
CA ILE A 152 -3.81 -18.39 -19.30
C ILE A 152 -3.50 -19.86 -18.98
N GLN A 153 -3.60 -20.26 -17.71
CA GLN A 153 -3.33 -21.63 -17.27
C GLN A 153 -4.34 -22.62 -17.87
N ALA A 154 -5.63 -22.26 -17.87
CA ALA A 154 -6.67 -23.07 -18.50
C ALA A 154 -6.43 -23.32 -19.99
N LYS A 155 -5.87 -22.36 -20.74
CA LYS A 155 -5.52 -22.56 -22.15
C LYS A 155 -4.35 -23.51 -22.36
N LYS A 156 -3.45 -23.65 -21.37
CA LYS A 156 -2.25 -24.49 -21.46
C LYS A 156 -2.54 -25.95 -21.06
N ASP A 157 -3.46 -26.18 -20.13
CA ASP A 157 -3.69 -27.51 -19.53
C ASP A 157 -4.68 -28.42 -20.30
N VAL A 158 -5.40 -27.90 -21.31
CA VAL A 158 -6.34 -28.71 -22.11
C VAL A 158 -6.01 -28.71 -23.60
N MET A 159 -6.01 -29.91 -24.21
CA MET A 159 -5.89 -30.11 -25.68
C MET A 159 -7.04 -29.46 -26.46
N HIS A 160 -8.22 -29.31 -25.86
CA HIS A 160 -9.37 -28.62 -26.43
C HIS A 160 -9.93 -27.63 -25.43
N PHE A 161 -10.16 -26.39 -25.87
CA PHE A 161 -10.64 -25.31 -25.01
C PHE A 161 -12.00 -25.68 -24.37
N ASN A 162 -12.04 -25.72 -23.03
CA ASN A 162 -13.23 -26.06 -22.25
C ASN A 162 -13.55 -24.92 -21.28
N TYR A 163 -14.72 -24.29 -21.46
CA TYR A 163 -15.21 -23.19 -20.61
C TYR A 163 -15.35 -23.59 -19.14
N ILE A 164 -15.74 -24.84 -18.84
CA ILE A 164 -15.86 -25.32 -17.45
C ILE A 164 -14.49 -25.40 -16.80
N SER A 165 -13.49 -25.94 -17.50
CA SER A 165 -12.11 -26.00 -17.00
C SER A 165 -11.53 -24.60 -16.78
N MET A 166 -11.82 -23.65 -17.68
CA MET A 166 -11.43 -22.25 -17.52
C MET A 166 -12.04 -21.62 -16.26
N LEU A 167 -13.35 -21.79 -16.04
CA LEU A 167 -14.01 -21.26 -14.84
C LEU A 167 -13.44 -21.84 -13.55
N VAL A 168 -13.14 -23.14 -13.52
CA VAL A 168 -12.51 -23.79 -12.35
C VAL A 168 -11.14 -23.18 -12.07
N TRP A 169 -10.29 -23.02 -13.09
CA TRP A 169 -8.96 -22.40 -12.92
C TRP A 169 -9.02 -20.94 -12.50
N VAL A 170 -9.95 -20.15 -13.06
CA VAL A 170 -10.20 -18.76 -12.64
C VAL A 170 -10.71 -18.71 -11.20
N GLY A 171 -11.56 -19.65 -10.79
CA GLY A 171 -12.04 -19.76 -9.42
C GLY A 171 -10.90 -20.04 -8.43
N ILE A 172 -10.11 -21.09 -8.69
CA ILE A 172 -8.94 -21.44 -7.87
C ILE A 172 -7.97 -20.26 -7.78
N ALA A 173 -7.71 -19.62 -8.92
CA ALA A 173 -6.83 -18.46 -9.02
C ALA A 173 -7.26 -17.31 -8.12
N ASN A 174 -8.55 -16.95 -8.14
CA ASN A 174 -9.08 -15.87 -7.33
C ASN A 174 -9.12 -16.20 -5.85
N VAL A 175 -9.34 -17.46 -5.47
CA VAL A 175 -9.21 -17.90 -4.07
C VAL A 175 -7.77 -17.66 -3.58
N VAL A 176 -6.76 -18.08 -4.35
CA VAL A 176 -5.35 -17.84 -4.01
C VAL A 176 -5.03 -16.35 -3.96
N GLY A 177 -5.47 -15.58 -4.97
CA GLY A 177 -5.30 -14.14 -5.02
C GLY A 177 -5.92 -13.43 -3.81
N PHE A 178 -7.12 -13.84 -3.39
CA PHE A 178 -7.79 -13.29 -2.22
C PHE A 178 -7.01 -13.52 -0.92
N PHE A 179 -6.50 -14.73 -0.69
CA PHE A 179 -5.64 -14.99 0.47
C PHE A 179 -4.38 -14.13 0.46
N VAL A 180 -3.74 -14.00 -0.71
CA VAL A 180 -2.53 -13.19 -0.86
C VAL A 180 -2.83 -11.71 -0.65
N PHE A 181 -3.99 -11.22 -1.10
CA PHE A 181 -4.44 -9.86 -0.86
C PHE A 181 -4.61 -9.58 0.65
N ILE A 182 -5.22 -10.50 1.41
CA ILE A 182 -5.36 -10.35 2.86
C ILE A 182 -3.98 -10.27 3.53
N LEU A 183 -3.06 -11.16 3.16
CA LEU A 183 -1.70 -11.16 3.70
C LEU A 183 -0.95 -9.88 3.33
N TRP A 184 -1.05 -9.44 2.07
CA TRP A 184 -0.51 -8.18 1.61
C TRP A 184 -1.03 -7.01 2.45
N ALA A 185 -2.35 -6.92 2.63
CA ALA A 185 -3.02 -5.84 3.35
C ALA A 185 -2.58 -5.77 4.81
N LYS A 186 -2.48 -6.92 5.51
CA LYS A 186 -2.01 -6.97 6.90
C LYS A 186 -0.57 -6.49 7.05
N ILE A 187 0.33 -6.94 6.19
CA ILE A 187 1.74 -6.52 6.23
C ILE A 187 1.91 -5.04 5.85
N ALA A 188 1.18 -4.59 4.82
CA ALA A 188 1.18 -3.19 4.39
C ALA A 188 0.64 -2.27 5.50
N SER A 189 -0.38 -2.70 6.25
CA SER A 189 -0.93 -1.94 7.39
C SER A 189 0.14 -1.66 8.45
N LEU A 190 0.97 -2.66 8.74
CA LEU A 190 2.10 -2.52 9.67
C LEU A 190 3.17 -1.59 9.12
N ALA A 191 3.54 -1.75 7.84
CA ALA A 191 4.59 -0.97 7.21
C ALA A 191 4.23 0.51 7.02
N MET A 192 2.94 0.82 6.85
CA MET A 192 2.45 2.19 6.79
C MET A 192 2.11 2.79 8.15
N PHE A 193 2.36 2.06 9.24
CA PHE A 193 2.12 2.51 10.62
C PHE A 193 0.73 3.12 10.79
N ILE A 194 -0.30 2.40 10.34
CA ILE A 194 -1.69 2.84 10.50
C ILE A 194 -1.97 2.97 12.02
N PRO A 195 -2.46 4.13 12.48
CA PRO A 195 -2.67 4.38 13.91
C PRO A 195 -3.86 3.59 14.48
N ASN A 196 -3.96 3.56 15.81
CA ASN A 196 -5.10 3.02 16.56
C ASN A 196 -5.39 1.51 16.36
N GLY A 197 -4.42 0.75 15.83
CA GLY A 197 -4.60 -0.67 15.55
C GLY A 197 -5.55 -0.94 14.38
N GLU A 198 -5.87 0.08 13.59
CA GLU A 198 -6.62 -0.08 12.36
C GLU A 198 -5.76 -0.78 11.29
N ASP A 199 -6.43 -1.31 10.27
CA ASP A 199 -5.76 -1.94 9.14
C ASP A 199 -6.40 -1.56 7.81
N ILE A 200 -5.71 -1.88 6.73
CA ILE A 200 -6.15 -1.61 5.35
C ILE A 200 -7.50 -2.29 5.05
N LEU A 201 -7.81 -3.44 5.66
CA LEU A 201 -9.09 -4.12 5.42
C LEU A 201 -10.25 -3.34 6.04
N MET A 202 -10.05 -2.78 7.24
CA MET A 202 -10.99 -1.87 7.89
C MET A 202 -11.18 -0.60 7.05
N LYS A 203 -10.08 0.03 6.61
CA LYS A 203 -10.12 1.23 5.75
C LYS A 203 -10.83 0.96 4.42
N LEU A 204 -10.58 -0.19 3.81
CA LEU A 204 -11.27 -0.62 2.59
C LEU A 204 -12.78 -0.76 2.82
N TRP A 205 -13.17 -1.39 3.93
CA TRP A 205 -14.57 -1.56 4.29
C TRP A 205 -15.28 -0.22 4.52
N GLU A 206 -14.64 0.69 5.27
CA GLU A 206 -15.12 2.06 5.48
C GLU A 206 -15.32 2.81 4.15
N ALA A 207 -14.33 2.73 3.25
CA ALA A 207 -14.40 3.37 1.94
C ALA A 207 -15.59 2.85 1.11
N TYR A 208 -15.80 1.54 1.05
CA TYR A 208 -16.96 0.97 0.34
C TYR A 208 -18.29 1.39 0.98
N GLN A 209 -18.39 1.42 2.30
CA GLN A 209 -19.61 1.87 2.97
C GLN A 209 -19.93 3.33 2.66
N ASN A 210 -18.92 4.19 2.57
CA ASN A 210 -19.11 5.59 2.26
C ASN A 210 -19.55 5.79 0.80
N LEU A 211 -19.00 5.02 -0.14
CA LEU A 211 -19.44 5.03 -1.54
C LEU A 211 -20.88 4.55 -1.73
N LEU A 212 -21.34 3.59 -0.93
CA LEU A 212 -22.71 3.08 -1.02
C LEU A 212 -23.76 4.02 -0.39
N LYS A 213 -23.32 4.97 0.44
CA LYS A 213 -24.19 5.98 1.08
C LYS A 213 -24.25 7.30 0.29
N ALA A 214 -23.33 7.51 -0.64
CA ALA A 214 -23.29 8.66 -1.54
C ALA A 214 -24.20 8.44 -2.76
#